data_AF-A0A258JN61-F1
#
_entry.id   AF-A0A258JN61-F1
#
_cell.length_a   1.000
_cell.length_b   1.000
_cell.length_c   1.000
_cell.angle_alpha   90.00
_cell.angle_beta   90.00
_cell.angle_gamma   90.00
#
_symmetry.space_group_name_H-M   'P 1'
#
loop_
_entity.id
_entity.type
_entity.pdbx_description
1 polymer ?
#
loop_
_entity_poly.entity_id
_entity_poly.type
_entity_poly.pdbx_seq_one_letter_code
_entity_poly.pdbx_strand_id
1 'polypeptide(L)' 'QRGRLLKGLQILKGFSGGPAEWTGGEIYNAEDGKTYSATLTLNANDTLNVRGCVFVPLCKTQTWTRVR' A
#
# COMPACT_ATOMS: atom_id res chain seq x y z
N GLN A 1 -5.49 -17.92 15.02
CA GLN A 1 -5.53 -17.71 13.55
C GLN A 1 -6.42 -16.52 13.24
N ARG A 2 -6.15 -15.76 12.18
CA ARG A 2 -7.05 -14.67 11.74
C ARG A 2 -8.15 -15.25 10.87
N GLY A 3 -9.40 -14.87 11.13
CA GLY A 3 -10.57 -15.45 10.45
C GLY A 3 -11.00 -14.79 9.14
N ARG A 4 -10.29 -13.76 8.65
CA ARG A 4 -10.64 -13.08 7.39
C ARG A 4 -9.98 -13.79 6.21
N LEU A 5 -10.74 -14.02 5.15
CA LEU A 5 -10.21 -14.54 3.88
C LEU A 5 -9.21 -13.54 3.29
N LEU A 6 -8.09 -14.05 2.75
CA LEU A 6 -7.09 -13.20 2.10
C LEU A 6 -7.61 -12.62 0.78
N LYS A 7 -8.36 -13.43 0.02
CA LYS A 7 -8.99 -12.98 -1.23
C LYS A 7 -10.14 -12.04 -0.91
N GLY A 8 -10.15 -10.87 -1.56
CA GLY A 8 -11.15 -9.83 -1.34
C GLY A 8 -10.90 -8.96 -0.10
N LEU A 9 -9.80 -9.18 0.62
CA LEU A 9 -9.45 -8.35 1.76
C LEU A 9 -9.01 -6.96 1.28
N GLN A 10 -9.68 -5.92 1.77
CA GLN A 10 -9.22 -4.56 1.54
C GLN A 10 -7.93 -4.30 2.32
N ILE A 11 -6.83 -4.08 1.59
CA ILE A 11 -5.52 -3.83 2.18
C ILE A 11 -5.06 -2.37 2.10
N LEU A 12 -5.68 -1.54 1.25
CA LEU A 12 -5.37 -0.12 1.10
C LEU A 12 -6.61 0.72 1.45
N LYS A 13 -6.44 1.80 2.21
CA LYS A 13 -7.53 2.72 2.58
C LYS A 13 -7.04 4.12 2.93
N GLY A 14 -7.92 5.12 2.84
CA GLY A 14 -7.69 6.47 3.37
C GLY A 14 -6.75 7.35 2.55
N PHE A 15 -6.39 6.94 1.33
CA PHE A 15 -5.52 7.72 0.46
C PHE A 15 -6.21 8.96 -0.10
N SER A 16 -5.48 10.06 -0.17
CA SER A 16 -5.91 11.32 -0.78
C SER A 16 -4.83 11.88 -1.72
N GLY A 17 -5.20 12.72 -2.68
CA GLY A 17 -4.30 13.25 -3.70
C GLY A 17 -4.57 12.70 -5.10
N GLY A 18 -3.54 12.68 -5.94
CA GLY A 18 -3.58 12.25 -7.35
C GLY A 18 -3.29 13.38 -8.35
N PRO A 19 -3.02 13.04 -9.63
CA PRO A 19 -3.17 11.72 -10.25
C PRO A 19 -1.92 10.84 -10.22
N ALA A 20 -0.78 11.36 -9.73
CA ALA A 20 0.49 10.63 -9.73
C ALA A 20 0.96 10.20 -8.33
N GLU A 21 0.47 10.85 -7.27
CA GLU A 21 0.86 10.56 -5.90
C GLU A 21 -0.35 10.64 -4.97
N TRP A 22 -0.45 9.67 -4.06
CA TRP A 22 -1.45 9.67 -2.99
C TRP A 22 -0.79 9.43 -1.63
N THR A 23 -1.20 10.22 -0.65
CA THR A 23 -0.62 10.23 0.70
C THR A 23 -1.72 10.15 1.76
N GLY A 24 -1.30 10.05 3.03
CA GLY A 24 -2.20 10.01 4.19
C GLY A 24 -2.98 8.69 4.35
N GLY A 25 -2.73 7.71 3.49
CA GLY A 25 -3.38 6.41 3.55
C GLY A 25 -2.63 5.40 4.43
N GLU A 26 -3.22 4.22 4.51
CA GLU A 26 -2.69 3.10 5.28
C GLU A 26 -2.70 1.81 4.45
N ILE A 27 -1.76 0.92 4.76
CA ILE A 27 -1.70 -0.44 4.23
C ILE A 27 -1.79 -1.49 5.35
N TYR A 28 -2.69 -2.46 5.21
CA TYR A 28 -2.75 -3.64 6.07
C TYR A 28 -1.85 -4.75 5.51
N ASN A 29 -0.91 -5.24 6.32
CA ASN A 29 -0.06 -6.38 5.99
C ASN A 29 -0.71 -7.66 6.52
N ALA A 30 -1.14 -8.58 5.65
CA ALA A 30 -1.78 -9.82 6.11
C ALA A 30 -0.84 -10.79 6.84
N GLU A 31 0.47 -10.73 6.57
CA GLU A 31 1.49 -11.62 7.15
C GLU A 31 1.62 -11.38 8.66
N ASP A 32 1.73 -10.12 9.07
CA ASP A 32 1.89 -9.72 10.47
C ASP A 32 0.60 -9.13 11.09
N GLY A 33 -0.40 -8.82 10.26
CA GLY A 33 -1.72 -8.22 10.53
C GLY A 33 -1.69 -6.92 11.29
N LYS A 34 -0.67 -6.13 11.01
CA LYS A 34 -0.58 -4.74 11.41
C LYS A 34 -0.95 -3.86 10.23
N THR A 35 -1.29 -2.62 10.57
CA THR A 35 -1.57 -1.56 9.61
C THR A 35 -0.48 -0.52 9.73
N TYR A 36 -0.01 0.00 8.59
CA TYR A 36 1.12 0.90 8.48
C TYR A 36 0.72 2.14 7.67
N SER A 37 1.28 3.30 8.01
CA SER A 37 1.16 4.49 7.16
C SER A 37 1.76 4.21 5.79
N ALA A 38 1.12 4.72 4.73
CA ALA A 38 1.53 4.42 3.37
C ALA A 38 1.39 5.60 2.41
N THR A 39 2.22 5.56 1.37
CA THR A 39 2.19 6.45 0.20
C THR A 39 2.14 5.61 -1.07
N LEU A 40 1.40 6.09 -2.06
CA LEU A 40 1.32 5.49 -3.40
C LEU A 40 1.90 6.47 -4.41
N THR A 41 2.76 5.98 -5.30
CA THR A 41 3.33 6.78 -6.39
C THR A 41 3.19 6.03 -7.71
N LEU A 42 2.47 6.61 -8.66
CA LEU A 42 2.34 6.10 -10.02
C LEU A 42 3.54 6.57 -10.85
N ASN A 43 4.32 5.63 -11.35
CA ASN A 43 5.46 5.88 -12.22
C ASN A 43 5.03 5.96 -13.69
N ALA A 44 5.83 6.61 -14.52
CA ALA A 44 5.57 6.78 -15.95
C ALA A 44 5.47 5.46 -16.75
N ASN A 45 6.03 4.36 -16.24
CA ASN A 45 6.06 3.05 -16.88
C ASN A 45 4.88 2.14 -16.48
N ASP A 46 3.73 2.71 -16.10
CA ASP A 46 2.54 1.97 -15.63
C ASP A 46 2.80 1.07 -14.39
N THR A 47 3.76 1.44 -13.56
CA THR A 47 3.99 0.78 -12.27
C THR A 47 3.56 1.66 -11.12
N LEU A 48 3.04 1.04 -10.06
CA LEU A 48 2.65 1.69 -8.83
C LEU A 48 3.62 1.30 -7.72
N ASN A 49 4.33 2.27 -7.16
CA ASN A 49 5.11 2.08 -5.94
C ASN A 49 4.17 2.21 -4.74
N VAL A 50 4.07 1.15 -3.95
CA VAL A 50 3.33 1.08 -2.70
C VAL A 50 4.34 1.06 -1.56
N ARG A 51 4.46 2.17 -0.84
CA ARG A 51 5.43 2.33 0.25
C ARG A 51 4.71 2.33 1.59
N GLY A 52 4.98 1.35 2.44
CA GLY A 52 4.49 1.27 3.82
C GLY A 52 5.61 1.54 4.83
N CYS A 53 5.30 2.28 5.90
CA CYS A 53 6.26 2.67 6.94
C CYS A 53 5.71 2.39 8.34
N VAL A 54 6.50 1.75 9.19
CA VAL A 54 6.15 1.59 10.62
C VAL A 54 6.40 2.90 11.36
N PHE A 55 7.58 3.47 11.11
CA PHE A 55 8.05 4.79 11.52
C PHE A 55 9.21 5.13 10.60
N VAL A 56 9.47 6.40 10.32
CA VAL A 56 10.66 6.78 9.53
C VAL A 56 11.90 6.53 10.41
N PRO A 57 12.89 5.69 10.01
CA PRO A 57 13.27 5.25 8.65
C PRO A 57 12.84 3.83 8.21
N LEU A 58 12.14 3.06 9.05
CA LEU A 58 11.75 1.68 8.75
C LEU A 58 10.55 1.61 7.80
N CYS A 59 10.84 1.71 6.50
CA CYS A 59 9.87 1.61 5.41
C CYS A 59 10.22 0.47 4.45
N LYS A 60 9.20 -0.09 3.79
CA LYS A 60 9.34 -1.01 2.67
C LYS A 60 8.52 -0.52 1.49
N THR A 61 9.04 -0.72 0.29
CA THR A 61 8.36 -0.38 -0.97
C THR A 61 8.15 -1.65 -1.78
N GLN A 62 6.95 -1.83 -2.31
CA GLN A 62 6.64 -2.80 -3.35
C GLN A 62 6.32 -2.07 -4.65
N THR A 63 6.74 -2.65 -5.77
CA THR A 63 6.37 -2.14 -7.10
C THR A 63 5.36 -3.09 -7.72
N TRP A 64 4.17 -2.58 -8.00
CA TRP A 64 3.10 -3.32 -8.65
C TRP A 64 3.03 -2.93 -10.12
N THR A 65 3.00 -3.93 -10.99
CA THR A 65 2.83 -3.71 -12.43
C THR A 65 1.35 -3.77 -12.78
N ARG A 66 0.87 -2.79 -13.55
CA ARG A 66 -0.50 -2.79 -14.07
C ARG A 66 -0.73 -4.03 -14.95
N VAL A 67 -1.77 -4.81 -14.63
CA VAL A 67 -2.26 -5.88 -15.51
C VAL A 67 -2.90 -5.27 -16.76
N ARG A 68 -2.69 -5.91 -17.92
CA ARG A 68 -3.24 -5.49 -19.22
C ARG A 68 -4.35 -6.44 -19.64
#